data_AF-A0A290MZI0-F1
#
_entry.id   AF-A0A290MZI0-F1
#
_cell.length_a   1.000
_cell.length_b   1.000
_cell.length_c   1.000
_cell.angle_alpha   90.00
_cell.angle_beta   90.00
_cell.angle_gamma   90.00
#
_symmetry.space_group_name_H-M   'P 1'
#
loop_
_entity.id
_entity.type
_entity.pdbx_description
1 polymer ?
#
loop_
_entity_poly.entity_id
_entity_poly.type
_entity_poly.pdbx_seq_one_letter_code
_entity_poly.pdbx_strand_id
1 'polypeptide(L)' 'MARRTKAASPPLDLYDYLLPAPAVRVRPVAEDVPIRVTDDWPDFVPVTDQEARIIEAFFADVLDELFGPIP' A
#
# COMPACT_ATOMS: atom_id res chain seq x y z
N MET A 1 -8.92 39.65 14.54
CA MET A 1 -9.28 38.23 14.26
C MET A 1 -8.11 37.59 13.51
N ALA A 2 -7.38 36.66 14.13
CA ALA A 2 -6.20 36.05 13.52
C ALA A 2 -6.58 34.76 12.79
N ARG A 3 -6.33 34.72 11.48
CA ARG A 3 -6.58 33.58 10.60
C ARG A 3 -5.47 32.54 10.80
N ARG A 4 -5.78 31.41 11.45
CA ARG A 4 -4.89 30.23 11.44
C ARG A 4 -4.84 29.68 10.02
N THR A 5 -3.70 29.81 9.35
CA THR A 5 -3.41 29.06 8.14
C THR A 5 -3.13 27.61 8.55
N LYS A 6 -3.92 26.67 8.03
CA LYS A 6 -3.65 25.23 8.17
C LYS A 6 -2.43 24.94 7.32
N ALA A 7 -1.27 24.72 7.95
CA ALA A 7 -0.07 24.29 7.24
C ALA A 7 -0.39 23.02 6.44
N ALA A 8 0.05 22.97 5.19
CA ALA A 8 -0.03 21.75 4.39
C ALA A 8 0.80 20.66 5.09
N SER A 9 0.23 19.47 5.24
CA SER A 9 0.99 18.33 5.73
C SER A 9 2.16 18.05 4.78
N PRO A 10 3.35 17.72 5.29
CA PRO A 10 4.48 17.34 4.44
C PRO A 10 4.11 16.11 3.58
N PRO A 11 4.76 15.92 2.42
CA PRO A 11 4.60 14.71 1.63
C PRO A 11 4.94 13.49 2.50
N LEU A 12 4.07 12.48 2.48
CA LEU A 12 4.26 11.24 3.21
C LEU A 12 5.51 10.55 2.66
N ASP A 13 6.47 10.20 3.52
CA ASP A 13 7.58 9.35 3.11
C ASP A 13 7.04 7.92 2.95
N LEU A 14 7.13 7.42 1.73
CA LEU A 14 6.63 6.10 1.36
C LEU A 14 7.43 4.98 2.06
N TYR A 15 8.63 5.25 2.56
CA TYR A 15 9.54 4.27 3.16
C TYR A 15 9.64 4.36 4.68
N ASP A 16 8.79 5.15 5.33
CA ASP A 16 8.76 5.32 6.81
C ASP A 16 8.60 3.98 7.56
N TYR A 17 8.07 2.94 6.91
CA TYR A 17 7.91 1.60 7.50
C TYR A 17 9.23 0.83 7.69
N LEU A 18 10.32 1.25 7.04
CA LEU A 18 11.65 0.66 7.23
C LEU A 18 12.32 1.17 8.50
N LEU A 19 11.83 2.29 9.04
CA LEU A 19 12.36 2.86 10.26
C LEU A 19 11.87 2.04 11.47
N PRO A 20 12.70 1.86 12.50
CA PRO A 20 12.26 1.25 13.74
C PRO A 20 11.07 2.03 14.29
N ALA A 21 10.01 1.31 14.67
CA ALA A 21 8.80 1.91 15.19
C ALA A 21 9.16 2.87 16.34
N PRO A 22 8.70 4.13 16.31
CA PRO A 22 8.98 5.07 17.39
C PRO A 22 8.42 4.51 18.70
N ALA A 23 9.04 4.86 19.83
CA ALA A 23 8.54 4.48 21.15
C ALA A 23 7.16 5.12 21.39
N VAL A 24 6.08 4.39 21.08
CA VAL A 24 4.71 4.85 21.30
C VAL A 24 4.35 4.65 22.76
N ARG A 25 3.81 5.68 23.41
CA ARG A 25 3.15 5.54 24.72
C ARG A 25 2.01 4.53 24.57
N VAL A 26 2.11 3.40 25.25
CA VAL A 26 1.10 2.33 25.23
C VAL A 26 -0.24 2.93 25.65
N ARG A 27 -1.14 3.08 24.67
CA ARG A 27 -2.55 3.33 24.97
C ARG A 27 -3.13 2.04 25.54
N PRO A 28 -4.06 2.09 26.51
CA PRO A 28 -4.75 0.89 26.95
C PRO A 28 -5.29 0.18 25.72
N VAL A 29 -4.92 -1.10 25.59
CA VAL A 29 -5.33 -1.97 24.49
C VAL A 29 -6.85 -1.96 24.50
N ALA A 30 -7.46 -1.40 23.46
CA ALA A 30 -8.87 -1.60 23.22
C ALA A 30 -9.10 -3.11 23.20
N GLU A 31 -10.17 -3.58 23.86
CA GLU A 31 -10.56 -4.99 23.96
C GLU A 31 -10.24 -5.76 22.68
N ASP A 32 -9.78 -7.01 22.77
CA ASP A 32 -9.41 -7.87 21.63
C ASP A 32 -10.62 -8.07 20.69
N VAL A 33 -10.87 -7.07 19.85
CA VAL A 33 -11.84 -7.14 18.78
C VAL A 33 -11.18 -7.99 17.70
N PRO A 34 -11.78 -9.12 17.31
CA PRO A 34 -11.22 -9.95 16.27
C PRO A 34 -11.12 -9.12 14.97
N ILE A 35 -9.89 -8.96 14.47
CA ILE A 35 -9.66 -8.31 13.18
C ILE A 35 -10.27 -9.22 12.12
N ARG A 36 -11.34 -8.75 11.49
CA ARG A 36 -11.95 -9.44 10.36
C ARG A 36 -11.28 -8.97 9.08
N VAL A 37 -10.41 -9.80 8.52
CA VAL A 37 -9.87 -9.60 7.18
C VAL A 37 -10.90 -10.16 6.20
N THR A 38 -11.46 -9.31 5.35
CA THR A 38 -12.37 -9.68 4.27
C THR A 38 -11.73 -9.33 2.94
N ASP A 39 -11.66 -10.30 2.04
CA ASP A 39 -11.35 -10.05 0.63
C ASP A 39 -12.62 -9.60 -0.07
N ASP A 40 -12.96 -8.32 0.08
CA ASP A 40 -14.14 -7.68 -0.53
C ASP A 40 -13.90 -7.33 -2.02
N TRP A 41 -13.07 -8.11 -2.71
CA TRP A 41 -12.77 -7.90 -4.11
C TRP A 41 -13.96 -8.34 -4.98
N PRO A 42 -14.19 -7.67 -6.11
CA PRO A 42 -15.17 -8.14 -7.07
C PRO A 42 -14.72 -9.48 -7.68
N ASP A 43 -15.69 -10.27 -8.16
CA ASP A 43 -15.42 -11.51 -8.90
C ASP A 43 -14.45 -11.30 -10.07
N PHE A 44 -14.45 -10.09 -10.66
CA PHE A 44 -13.52 -9.65 -11.67
C PHE A 44 -13.05 -8.22 -11.39
N VAL A 45 -11.74 -8.01 -11.26
CA VAL A 45 -11.14 -6.68 -11.16
C VAL A 45 -11.06 -6.08 -12.56
N PRO A 46 -11.77 -4.96 -12.85
CA PRO A 46 -11.73 -4.37 -14.17
C PRO A 46 -10.35 -3.77 -14.43
N VAL A 47 -9.64 -4.33 -15.41
CA VAL A 47 -8.36 -3.84 -15.91
C VAL A 47 -8.50 -3.56 -17.39
N THR A 48 -8.07 -2.38 -17.83
CA THR A 48 -8.09 -2.00 -19.25
C THR A 48 -6.83 -2.49 -19.96
N ASP A 49 -6.92 -2.67 -21.29
CA ASP A 49 -5.75 -3.02 -22.11
C ASP A 49 -4.59 -2.01 -21.98
N GLN A 50 -4.92 -0.74 -21.71
CA GLN A 50 -3.90 0.28 -21.52
C GLN A 50 -3.16 0.11 -20.19
N GLU A 51 -3.89 -0.18 -19.11
CA GLU A 51 -3.30 -0.46 -17.79
C GLU A 51 -2.48 -1.73 -17.82
N ALA A 52 -2.98 -2.80 -18.46
CA ALA A 52 -2.25 -4.05 -18.63
C ALA A 52 -0.91 -3.84 -19.35
N ARG A 53 -0.92 -3.12 -20.48
CA ARG A 53 0.31 -2.79 -21.24
C ARG A 53 1.33 -1.99 -20.44
N ILE A 54 0.87 -1.06 -19.59
CA ILE A 54 1.77 -0.29 -18.72
C ILE A 54 2.42 -1.24 -17.72
N ILE A 55 1.63 -2.07 -17.03
CA ILE A 55 2.17 -3.00 -16.04
C ILE A 55 3.15 -3.98 -16.69
N GLU A 56 2.79 -4.57 -17.83
CA GLU A 56 3.67 -5.45 -18.59
C GLU A 56 4.99 -4.75 -18.98
N ALA A 57 4.95 -3.51 -19.48
CA ALA A 57 6.16 -2.80 -19.87
C ALA A 57 7.13 -2.53 -18.70
N PHE A 58 6.63 -2.39 -17.47
CA PHE A 58 7.45 -2.16 -16.28
C PHE A 58 7.88 -3.45 -15.59
N PHE A 59 7.10 -4.52 -15.71
CA PHE A 59 7.31 -5.76 -14.97
C PHE A 59 7.73 -6.95 -15.84
N ALA A 60 7.75 -6.82 -17.17
CA ALA A 60 8.06 -7.93 -18.09
C ALA A 60 9.35 -8.67 -17.70
N ASP A 61 10.47 -7.95 -17.57
CA ASP A 61 11.76 -8.57 -17.24
C ASP A 61 11.74 -9.24 -15.86
N VAL A 62 11.05 -8.64 -14.88
CA VAL A 62 10.92 -9.18 -13.51
C VAL A 62 10.06 -10.45 -13.50
N LEU A 63 8.98 -10.45 -14.26
CA LEU A 63 8.07 -11.58 -14.38
C LEU A 63 8.71 -12.73 -15.15
N ASP A 64 9.48 -12.44 -16.20
CA ASP A 64 10.25 -13.43 -16.94
C ASP A 64 11.37 -14.04 -16.08
N GLU A 65 11.96 -13.30 -15.14
CA GLU A 65 12.90 -13.86 -14.17
C GLU A 65 12.20 -14.77 -13.15
N LEU A 66 11.05 -14.35 -12.62
CA LEU A 66 10.28 -15.08 -11.61
C LEU A 66 9.59 -16.35 -12.15
N PHE A 67 9.11 -16.29 -13.40
CA PHE A 67 8.28 -17.32 -14.04
C PHE A 67 8.88 -17.86 -15.33
N GLY A 68 10.15 -17.51 -15.61
CA GLY A 68 10.91 -18.01 -16.74
C GLY A 68 10.91 -19.53 -16.83
N PRO A 69 11.37 -20.08 -17.97
CA PRO A 69 11.02 -21.42 -18.43
C PRO A 69 11.16 -22.46 -17.33
N ILE A 70 10.01 -23.02 -16.94
CA ILE A 70 9.93 -24.18 -16.06
C ILE A 70 10.44 -25.38 -16.89
N PRO A 71 11.32 -26.24 -16.34
CA PRO A 71 11.86 -27.40 -17.04
C PRO A 71 10.78 -28.36 -17.57
#